data_AF-A0A5D2D3J8-F1
#
_entry.id   AF-A0A5D2D3J8-F1
#
_cell.length_a   1.000
_cell.length_b   1.000
_cell.length_c   1.000
_cell.angle_alpha   90.00
_cell.angle_beta   90.00
_cell.angle_gamma   90.00
#
_symmetry.space_group_name_H-M   'P 1'
#
loop_
_entity.id
_entity.type
_entity.pdbx_description
1 polymer ?
#
loop_
_entity_poly.entity_id
_entity_poly.type
_entity_poly.pdbx_seq_one_letter_code
_entity_poly.pdbx_strand_id
1 'polypeptide(L)'
;MILRLHLFLSLELVLGFDCSHIIKARGLFGGLWVCWKKSAQVHVINNDPQFKLFVTFVYGSPDKRLRSFLWERLDHLAHSIKDPWVLLGDFNSFLFPD
;
A
#
# COMPACT_ATOMS: atom_id res chain seq x y z
N MET A 1 -24.17 -0.04 -11.74
CA MET A 1 -23.36 0.66 -10.71
C MET A 1 -23.53 0.10 -9.29
N ILE A 2 -24.70 -0.45 -8.93
CA ILE A 2 -25.00 -0.97 -7.57
C ILE A 2 -24.28 -2.29 -7.24
N LEU A 3 -24.17 -3.22 -8.19
CA LEU A 3 -23.50 -4.53 -7.99
C LEU A 3 -22.02 -4.42 -7.61
N ARG A 4 -21.31 -3.40 -8.11
CA ARG A 4 -19.87 -3.23 -7.87
C ARG A 4 -19.58 -2.76 -6.44
N LEU A 5 -20.43 -1.89 -5.87
CA LEU A 5 -20.33 -1.43 -4.48
C LEU A 5 -20.58 -2.55 -3.48
N HIS A 6 -21.55 -3.43 -3.76
CA HIS A 6 -21.85 -4.57 -2.90
C HIS A 6 -20.68 -5.55 -2.81
N LEU A 7 -19.99 -5.78 -3.93
CA LEU A 7 -18.81 -6.64 -3.97
C LEU A 7 -17.66 -6.12 -3.09
N PHE A 8 -17.43 -4.81 -3.06
CA PHE A 8 -16.37 -4.21 -2.24
C PHE A 8 -16.66 -4.30 -0.74
N LEU A 9 -17.89 -4.02 -0.31
CA LEU A 9 -18.32 -4.21 1.08
C LEU A 9 -18.20 -5.68 1.53
N SER A 10 -18.49 -6.61 0.63
CA SER A 10 -18.34 -8.05 0.89
C SER A 10 -16.87 -8.41 1.13
N LEU A 11 -15.97 -7.86 0.31
CA LEU A 11 -14.54 -8.13 0.38
C LEU A 11 -13.86 -7.48 1.59
N GLU A 12 -14.29 -6.29 2.03
CA GLU A 12 -13.86 -5.70 3.30
C GLU A 12 -14.14 -6.64 4.46
N LEU A 13 -15.35 -7.20 4.50
CA LEU A 13 -15.77 -8.12 5.55
C LEU A 13 -14.96 -9.42 5.52
N VAL A 14 -14.74 -9.99 4.33
CA VAL A 14 -13.97 -11.23 4.14
C VAL A 14 -12.49 -11.05 4.47
N LEU A 15 -11.89 -9.93 4.06
CA LEU A 15 -10.49 -9.62 4.33
C LEU A 15 -10.29 -9.03 5.74
N GLY A 16 -11.39 -8.77 6.46
CA GLY A 16 -11.41 -8.27 7.82
C GLY A 16 -11.05 -6.79 7.95
N PHE A 17 -11.15 -5.95 6.92
CA PHE A 17 -10.90 -4.52 7.09
C PHE A 17 -12.15 -3.80 7.62
N ASP A 18 -11.94 -2.82 8.49
CA ASP A 18 -13.04 -2.08 9.13
C ASP A 18 -13.42 -0.82 8.35
N CYS A 19 -12.49 -0.31 7.55
CA CYS A 19 -12.59 0.97 6.86
C CYS A 19 -11.93 0.85 5.49
N SER A 20 -12.46 1.61 4.52
CA SER A 20 -11.84 1.71 3.21
C SER A 20 -12.08 3.06 2.54
N HIS A 21 -11.27 3.34 1.52
CA HIS A 21 -11.39 4.47 0.63
C HIS A 21 -11.18 4.02 -0.82
N ILE A 22 -12.15 4.32 -1.67
CA ILE A 22 -12.14 3.90 -3.08
C ILE A 22 -11.99 5.14 -3.97
N ILE A 23 -10.89 5.17 -4.74
CA ILE A 23 -10.74 6.09 -5.86
C ILE A 23 -11.30 5.40 -7.09
N LYS A 24 -12.49 5.83 -7.52
CA LYS A 24 -13.14 5.28 -8.70
C LYS A 24 -12.30 5.55 -9.94
N ALA A 25 -12.12 4.51 -10.76
CA ALA A 25 -11.62 4.61 -12.12
C ALA A 25 -12.32 5.73 -12.90
N ARG A 26 -11.56 6.57 -13.61
CA ARG A 26 -12.08 7.46 -14.65
C ARG A 26 -11.64 6.89 -16.01
N GLY A 27 -12.59 6.43 -16.83
CA GLY A 27 -12.27 5.82 -18.13
C GLY A 27 -11.63 4.43 -18.01
N LEU A 28 -10.55 4.19 -18.78
CA LEU A 28 -9.82 2.90 -18.82
C LEU A 28 -8.75 2.75 -17.72
N PHE A 29 -8.51 3.81 -16.94
CA PHE A 29 -7.55 3.77 -15.84
C PHE A 29 -8.18 3.05 -14.64
N GLY A 30 -7.50 2.04 -14.08
CA GLY A 30 -8.00 1.25 -12.96
C GLY A 30 -8.40 2.09 -11.73
N GLY A 31 -9.15 1.50 -10.80
CA GLY A 31 -9.48 2.14 -9.54
C GLY A 31 -8.46 1.77 -8.46
N LEU A 32 -8.21 2.68 -7.51
CA LEU A 32 -7.42 2.39 -6.32
C LEU A 32 -8.36 2.11 -5.15
N TRP A 33 -8.07 1.06 -4.39
CA TRP A 33 -8.80 0.73 -3.17
C TRP A 33 -7.81 0.61 -2.03
N VAL A 34 -8.02 1.42 -0.99
CA VAL A 34 -7.20 1.42 0.22
C VAL A 34 -8.08 0.97 1.37
N CYS A 35 -7.68 -0.07 2.09
CA CYS A 35 -8.41 -0.62 3.23
C CYS A 35 -7.53 -0.61 4.48
N TRP A 36 -8.12 -0.37 5.65
CA TRP A 36 -7.40 -0.37 6.92
C TRP A 36 -8.28 -0.82 8.09
N LYS A 37 -7.64 -1.14 9.20
CA LYS A 37 -8.30 -1.45 10.48
C LYS A 37 -8.57 -0.15 11.25
N LYS A 38 -9.60 -0.12 12.08
CA LYS A 38 -9.91 1.03 12.96
C LYS A 38 -8.76 1.38 13.92
N SER A 39 -7.87 0.42 14.21
CA SER A 39 -6.67 0.66 15.01
C SER A 39 -5.66 1.58 14.31
N ALA A 40 -5.71 1.71 12.98
CA ALA A 40 -4.91 2.66 12.23
C ALA A 40 -5.69 3.97 12.02
N GLN A 41 -5.14 5.09 12.48
CA GLN A 41 -5.71 6.42 12.21
C GLN A 41 -5.31 6.88 10.81
N VAL A 42 -6.19 6.67 9.83
CA VAL A 42 -5.98 7.10 8.44
C VAL A 42 -6.89 8.30 8.14
N HIS A 43 -6.28 9.39 7.67
CA HIS A 43 -7.00 10.57 7.18
C HIS A 43 -6.75 10.70 5.67
N VAL A 44 -7.82 10.70 4.89
CA VAL A 44 -7.75 10.94 3.44
C VAL A 44 -7.72 12.45 3.22
N ILE A 45 -6.54 12.99 2.91
CA ILE A 45 -6.33 14.44 2.81
C ILE A 45 -6.73 15.00 1.44
N ASN A 46 -6.45 14.28 0.35
CA ASN A 46 -6.82 14.71 -1.01
C ASN A 46 -7.05 13.52 -1.95
N ASN A 47 -7.91 13.73 -2.95
CA ASN A 47 -8.23 12.79 -4.02
C ASN A 47 -8.13 13.49 -5.37
N ASP A 48 -6.94 13.99 -5.69
CA ASP A 48 -6.67 14.54 -7.02
C ASP A 48 -6.11 13.44 -7.93
N PRO A 49 -6.72 13.16 -9.08
CA PRO A 49 -6.19 12.22 -10.07
C PRO A 49 -4.81 12.63 -10.62
N GLN A 50 -4.33 13.85 -10.35
CA GLN A 50 -2.99 14.31 -10.72
C GLN A 50 -1.91 13.87 -9.72
N PHE A 51 -2.26 13.43 -8.51
CA PHE A 51 -1.27 12.90 -7.57
C PHE A 51 -0.74 11.56 -8.07
N LYS A 52 0.59 11.46 -8.13
CA LYS A 52 1.30 10.23 -8.45
C LYS A 52 1.65 9.55 -7.15
N LEU A 53 1.31 8.27 -7.05
CA LEU A 53 1.71 7.40 -5.95
C LEU A 53 2.67 6.36 -6.52
N PHE A 54 3.88 6.32 -6.00
CA PHE A 54 4.79 5.21 -6.26
C PHE A 54 4.47 4.07 -5.30
N VAL A 55 4.48 2.84 -5.81
CA VAL A 55 4.33 1.65 -5.00
C VAL A 55 5.46 0.69 -5.33
N THR A 56 6.21 0.27 -4.31
CA THR A 56 7.25 -0.75 -4.43
C THR A 56 6.82 -1.98 -3.65
N PHE A 57 6.69 -3.11 -4.35
CA PHE A 57 6.48 -4.40 -3.72
C PHE A 57 7.83 -5.03 -3.39
N VAL A 58 8.01 -5.39 -2.13
CA VAL A 58 9.22 -5.94 -1.56
C VAL A 58 9.00 -7.40 -1.21
N TYR A 59 9.93 -8.24 -1.65
CA TYR A 59 10.08 -9.59 -1.14
C TYR A 59 11.53 -9.75 -0.67
N GLY A 60 11.75 -9.58 0.63
CA GLY A 60 13.05 -9.63 1.26
C GLY A 60 13.59 -11.05 1.28
N SER A 61 14.89 -11.21 1.08
CA SER A 61 15.53 -12.52 1.23
C SER A 61 15.50 -12.97 2.69
N PRO A 62 15.28 -14.27 2.98
CA PRO A 62 15.49 -14.81 4.33
C PRO A 62 16.96 -14.69 4.76
N ASP A 63 17.91 -14.67 3.82
CA ASP A 63 19.32 -14.42 4.11
C ASP A 63 19.54 -12.96 4.54
N LYS A 64 20.03 -12.80 5.77
CA LYS A 64 20.31 -11.49 6.39
C LYS A 64 21.30 -10.63 5.58
N ARG A 65 22.28 -11.24 4.91
CA ARG A 65 23.27 -10.52 4.08
C ARG A 65 22.62 -9.98 2.81
N LEU A 66 21.83 -10.80 2.13
CA LEU A 66 21.10 -10.35 0.92
C LEU A 66 20.10 -9.24 1.26
N ARG A 67 19.53 -9.32 2.46
CA ARG A 67 18.58 -8.33 2.95
C ARG A 67 19.21 -6.98 3.33
N SER A 68 20.48 -6.92 3.75
CA SER A 68 21.13 -5.61 3.96
C SER A 68 21.25 -4.84 2.65
N PHE A 69 21.58 -5.52 1.54
CA PHE A 69 21.61 -4.89 0.22
C PHE A 69 20.23 -4.43 -0.25
N LEU A 70 19.16 -5.13 0.13
CA LEU A 70 17.80 -4.65 -0.12
C LEU A 70 17.57 -3.30 0.57
N TRP A 71 17.92 -3.20 1.86
CA TRP A 71 17.74 -1.96 2.62
C TRP A 71 18.55 -0.80 2.04
N GLU A 72 19.81 -1.03 1.65
CA GLU A 72 20.63 -0.02 0.95
C GLU A 72 19.97 0.46 -0.35
N ARG A 73 19.40 -0.46 -1.15
CA ARG A 73 18.70 -0.09 -2.39
C ARG A 73 17.42 0.68 -2.11
N LEU A 74 16.67 0.31 -1.08
CA LEU A 74 15.47 1.03 -0.67
C LEU A 74 15.80 2.44 -0.16
N ASP A 75 16.91 2.59 0.56
CA ASP A 75 17.41 3.90 0.99
C ASP A 75 17.79 4.78 -0.21
N HIS A 76 18.51 4.22 -1.19
CA HIS A 76 18.81 4.95 -2.43
C HIS A 76 17.54 5.37 -3.18
N LEU A 77 16.53 4.50 -3.25
CA LEU A 77 15.23 4.83 -3.83
C LEU A 77 14.53 5.95 -3.06
N ALA A 78 14.56 5.92 -1.73
CA ALA A 78 13.99 6.96 -0.86
C ALA A 78 14.55 8.36 -1.16
N HIS A 79 15.85 8.44 -1.49
CA HIS A 79 16.48 9.71 -1.87
C HIS A 79 16.03 10.21 -3.24
N SER A 80 15.68 9.29 -4.16
CA SER A 80 15.30 9.62 -5.53
C SER A 80 13.81 9.93 -5.71
N ILE A 81 12.92 9.26 -4.98
CA ILE A 81 11.47 9.44 -5.11
C ILE A 81 11.04 10.66 -4.29
N LYS A 82 10.50 11.68 -4.97
CA LYS A 82 10.06 12.94 -4.34
C LYS A 82 8.54 13.03 -4.11
N ASP A 83 7.78 12.17 -4.78
CA ASP A 83 6.34 12.07 -4.63
C ASP A 83 5.96 11.03 -3.55
N PRO A 84 4.69 10.99 -3.10
CA PRO A 84 4.24 9.95 -2.17
C PRO A 84 4.63 8.53 -2.61
N TRP A 85 5.19 7.76 -1.68
CA TRP A 85 5.72 6.43 -1.93
C TRP A 85 5.27 5.45 -0.84
N VAL A 86 4.78 4.30 -1.26
CA VAL A 86 4.40 3.20 -0.39
C VAL A 86 5.29 1.99 -0.68
N LEU A 87 5.87 1.41 0.35
CA LEU A 87 6.50 0.10 0.27
C LEU A 87 5.57 -0.94 0.89
N LEU A 88 5.33 -2.03 0.17
CA LEU A 88 4.43 -3.12 0.59
C LEU A 88 5.13 -4.46 0.37
N GLY A 89 4.71 -5.49 1.11
CA GLY A 89 5.17 -6.87 0.90
C GLY A 89 5.82 -7.48 2.13
N ASP A 90 6.57 -8.56 1.92
CA ASP A 90 7.23 -9.30 2.99
C ASP A 90 8.70 -8.90 3.03
N PHE A 91 9.12 -8.21 4.08
CA PHE A 91 10.48 -7.74 4.24
C PHE A 91 11.41 -8.80 4.84
N ASN A 92 10.89 -9.95 5.30
CA ASN A 92 11.63 -10.98 6.04
C ASN A 92 12.51 -10.37 7.16
N SER A 93 11.98 -9.35 7.84
CA SER A 93 12.66 -8.60 8.90
C SER A 93 11.73 -8.38 10.09
N PHE A 94 12.29 -8.51 11.30
CA PHE A 94 11.61 -8.13 12.53
C PHE A 94 11.92 -6.67 12.86
N LEU A 95 10.90 -5.92 13.31
CA LEU A 95 11.05 -4.50 13.65
C LEU A 95 11.76 -4.30 15.00
N PHE A 96 11.60 -5.24 15.92
CA PHE A 96 12.25 -5.26 17.22
C PHE A 96 13.06 -6.55 17.35
N PRO A 97 14.29 -6.50 17.91
CA PRO A 97 14.97 -7.72 18.34
C PRO A 97 14.22 -8.32 19.53
N ASP A 98 14.30 -9.65 19.66
CA ASP A 98 13.98 -10.35 20.90
C ASP A 98 15.01 -10.03 22.00
#